data_AF-A0A1H7IZI1-F1
#
_entry.id   AF-A0A1H7IZI1-F1
#
_cell.length_a   1.000
_cell.length_b   1.000
_cell.length_c   1.000
_cell.angle_alpha   90.00
_cell.angle_beta   90.00
_cell.angle_gamma   90.00
#
_symmetry.space_group_name_H-M   'P 1'
#
loop_
_entity.id
_entity.type
_entity.pdbx_description
1 polymer ?
#
loop_
_entity_poly.entity_id
_entity_poly.type
_entity_poly.pdbx_seq_one_letter_code
_entity_poly.pdbx_strand_id
1 'polypeptide(L)'
;MPYLRRKVAGMLLGLWSMGAMASGEMTADLRLAEAESLEAVARAFLPEAEWQHKDAQALQAQVRQVLADGREGGASVFLPDADTGPLSNALLVVLNEESELPHVRYRLRYARASVDLEGQSPLPVELVEVARFNLGPARRTELVEMHGEERVAPAEVFGQGPDVAWRFVSRPIMGQMADITHAARHELPDEHAERCLGLPCRDAESLNEVVRDWPEPQPFEPEPFEPEPLEPQSPESALGEPSLELSLMEAGLERLWLIERDERGRARWRSPEWPESASAGEPFIEVSLERGLGQDDNVDVVIHHDQLMDHEIRALWQRLIAFDTGPEQRPLVWVAQEREFWPRPE
;
A
#
# COMPACT_ATOMS: atom_id res chain seq x y z
N MET A 1 -2.02 -38.23 -68.57
CA MET A 1 -0.97 -38.85 -67.72
C MET A 1 0.36 -38.21 -68.08
N PRO A 2 1.32 -37.96 -67.17
CA PRO A 2 1.31 -37.88 -65.70
C PRO A 2 2.13 -36.67 -65.12
N TYR A 3 2.24 -36.62 -63.79
CA TYR A 3 3.22 -35.90 -62.93
C TYR A 3 3.11 -34.39 -62.67
N LEU A 4 2.41 -34.06 -61.57
CA LEU A 4 2.65 -32.89 -60.72
C LEU A 4 4.02 -32.99 -60.03
N ARG A 5 4.84 -31.93 -60.14
CA ARG A 5 5.98 -31.67 -59.24
C ARG A 5 5.58 -30.66 -58.17
N ARG A 6 5.58 -31.09 -56.91
CA ARG A 6 5.68 -30.22 -55.73
C ARG A 6 7.11 -29.71 -55.59
N LYS A 7 7.31 -28.42 -55.32
CA LYS A 7 8.39 -27.90 -54.46
C LYS A 7 7.96 -26.61 -53.74
N VAL A 8 7.80 -26.77 -52.43
CA VAL A 8 8.24 -25.92 -51.31
C VAL A 8 8.10 -24.40 -51.47
N ALA A 9 7.04 -23.85 -50.86
CA ALA A 9 6.99 -22.45 -50.42
C ALA A 9 7.59 -22.37 -49.02
N GLY A 10 8.66 -21.59 -48.86
CA GLY A 10 9.26 -21.27 -47.57
C GLY A 10 8.31 -20.39 -46.76
N MET A 11 7.89 -20.90 -45.61
CA MET A 11 7.09 -20.19 -44.64
C MET A 11 8.05 -19.34 -43.80
N LEU A 12 8.11 -18.04 -44.06
CA LEU A 12 8.69 -17.05 -43.18
C LEU A 12 7.74 -16.88 -41.99
N LEU A 13 8.00 -17.64 -40.92
CA LEU A 13 7.49 -17.37 -39.59
C LEU A 13 8.14 -16.07 -39.12
N GLY A 14 7.42 -14.96 -39.27
CA GLY A 14 7.72 -13.73 -38.57
C GLY A 14 7.56 -13.99 -37.08
N LEU A 15 8.68 -14.10 -36.38
CA LEU A 15 8.71 -13.99 -34.92
C LEU A 15 8.14 -12.60 -34.58
N TRP A 16 6.90 -12.58 -34.12
CA TRP A 16 6.46 -11.50 -33.24
C TRP A 16 7.22 -11.69 -31.94
N SER A 17 8.27 -10.89 -31.76
CA SER A 17 8.83 -10.60 -30.46
C SER A 17 7.70 -10.04 -29.59
N MET A 18 7.09 -10.91 -28.79
CA MET A 18 6.39 -10.49 -27.58
C MET A 18 7.43 -9.77 -26.72
N GLY A 19 7.45 -8.45 -26.83
CA GLY A 19 8.03 -7.62 -25.79
C GLY A 19 7.25 -7.95 -24.53
N ALA A 20 7.92 -8.54 -23.55
CA ALA A 20 7.43 -8.57 -22.20
C ALA A 20 7.23 -7.10 -21.79
N MET A 21 5.98 -6.64 -21.78
CA MET A 21 5.60 -5.51 -20.97
C MET A 21 5.81 -6.02 -19.54
N ALA A 22 7.00 -5.77 -18.99
CA ALA A 22 7.25 -5.98 -17.58
C ALA A 22 6.37 -4.96 -16.85
N SER A 23 5.14 -5.36 -16.52
CA SER A 23 4.36 -4.65 -15.53
C SER A 23 5.14 -4.77 -14.24
N GLY A 24 5.52 -3.62 -13.66
CA GLY A 24 6.27 -3.49 -12.41
C GLY A 24 5.44 -3.93 -11.20
N GLU A 25 4.86 -5.12 -11.27
CA GLU A 25 4.06 -5.72 -10.21
C GLU A 25 5.02 -6.34 -9.18
N MET A 26 4.75 -6.14 -7.89
CA MET A 26 5.50 -6.83 -6.85
C MET A 26 5.14 -8.33 -6.83
N THR A 27 6.09 -9.18 -7.23
CA THR A 27 5.93 -10.63 -7.31
C THR A 27 7.16 -11.33 -6.74
N ALA A 28 7.05 -12.64 -6.52
CA ALA A 28 8.20 -13.49 -6.17
C ALA A 28 9.37 -13.28 -7.14
N ASP A 29 10.59 -13.15 -6.60
CA ASP A 29 11.82 -12.99 -7.38
C ASP A 29 12.94 -13.86 -6.80
N LEU A 30 13.47 -14.79 -7.60
CA LEU A 30 14.57 -15.67 -7.21
C LEU A 30 15.82 -14.88 -6.81
N ARG A 31 16.06 -13.71 -7.41
CA ARG A 31 17.20 -12.84 -7.06
C ARG A 31 17.11 -12.30 -5.64
N LEU A 32 15.90 -12.16 -5.09
CA LEU A 32 15.69 -11.76 -3.70
C LEU A 32 15.96 -12.92 -2.74
N ALA A 33 15.67 -14.16 -3.15
CA ALA A 33 15.96 -15.35 -2.36
C ALA A 33 17.46 -15.66 -2.25
N GLU A 34 18.25 -15.24 -3.24
CA GLU A 34 19.70 -15.44 -3.31
C GLU A 34 20.50 -14.20 -2.87
N ALA A 35 19.86 -13.19 -2.27
CA ALA A 35 20.51 -11.93 -1.99
C ALA A 35 21.47 -12.02 -0.79
N GLU A 36 22.76 -11.74 -1.04
CA GLU A 36 23.82 -11.72 -0.02
C GLU A 36 24.05 -10.32 0.60
N SER A 37 23.30 -9.30 0.18
CA SER A 37 23.40 -7.93 0.70
C SER A 37 22.10 -7.13 0.54
N LEU A 38 21.96 -6.04 1.29
CA LEU A 38 20.85 -5.10 1.12
C LEU A 38 20.88 -4.44 -0.26
N GLU A 39 22.05 -4.13 -0.79
CA GLU A 39 22.22 -3.59 -2.13
C GLU A 39 21.79 -4.58 -3.21
N ALA A 40 21.99 -5.89 -2.99
CA ALA A 40 21.49 -6.92 -3.89
C ALA A 40 19.95 -7.00 -3.86
N VAL A 41 19.35 -6.94 -2.66
CA VAL A 41 17.89 -6.84 -2.51
C VAL A 41 17.35 -5.60 -3.22
N ALA A 42 17.95 -4.43 -2.97
CA ALA A 42 17.54 -3.17 -3.58
C ALA A 42 17.65 -3.22 -5.11
N ARG A 43 18.72 -3.77 -5.68
CA ARG A 43 18.86 -3.89 -7.14
C ARG A 43 17.84 -4.85 -7.77
N ALA A 44 17.46 -5.89 -7.05
CA ALA A 44 16.44 -6.84 -7.52
C ALA A 44 15.04 -6.21 -7.48
N PHE A 45 14.71 -5.56 -6.36
CA PHE A 45 13.39 -4.99 -6.09
C PHE A 45 13.14 -3.62 -6.76
N LEU A 46 14.20 -2.82 -6.91
CA LEU A 46 14.21 -1.46 -7.45
C LEU A 46 15.17 -1.37 -8.65
N PRO A 47 14.85 -1.98 -9.81
CA PRO A 47 15.75 -1.93 -10.96
C PRO A 47 15.85 -0.50 -11.53
N GLU A 48 17.09 0.03 -11.61
CA GLU A 48 17.40 1.40 -12.10
C GLU A 48 16.84 1.74 -13.49
N ALA A 49 16.55 0.73 -14.32
CA ALA A 49 16.01 0.93 -15.66
C ALA A 49 14.58 1.50 -15.66
N GLU A 50 13.81 1.19 -14.63
CA GLU A 50 12.39 1.54 -14.52
C GLU A 50 12.13 2.51 -13.35
N TRP A 51 12.95 2.41 -12.30
CA TRP A 51 12.71 3.10 -11.03
C TRP A 51 13.65 4.29 -10.82
N GLN A 52 13.06 5.43 -10.47
CA GLN A 52 13.78 6.65 -10.12
C GLN A 52 14.13 6.62 -8.63
N HIS A 53 15.36 6.27 -8.31
CA HIS A 53 15.84 6.19 -6.93
C HIS A 53 15.74 7.55 -6.21
N LYS A 54 15.38 7.48 -4.94
CA LYS A 54 15.22 8.63 -4.04
C LYS A 54 16.19 8.51 -2.87
N ASP A 55 16.45 9.64 -2.23
CA ASP A 55 17.29 9.69 -1.03
C ASP A 55 16.51 9.11 0.16
N ALA A 56 16.77 7.85 0.47
CA ALA A 56 16.12 7.13 1.57
C ALA A 56 16.31 7.81 2.93
N GLN A 57 17.48 8.43 3.17
CA GLN A 57 17.75 9.11 4.43
C GLN A 57 16.93 10.40 4.54
N ALA A 58 16.80 11.15 3.45
CA ALA A 58 15.95 12.34 3.41
C ALA A 58 14.47 11.98 3.62
N LEU A 59 13.99 10.89 3.01
CA LEU A 59 12.62 10.40 3.19
C LEU A 59 12.38 9.94 4.64
N GLN A 60 13.32 9.22 5.26
CA GLN A 60 13.21 8.83 6.66
C GLN A 60 13.17 10.05 7.59
N ALA A 61 13.99 11.08 7.31
CA ALA A 61 13.97 12.33 8.07
C ALA A 61 12.64 13.07 7.92
N GLN A 62 12.03 13.05 6.74
CA GLN A 62 10.71 13.62 6.48
C GLN A 62 9.62 12.89 7.27
N VAL A 63 9.61 11.55 7.28
CA VAL A 63 8.68 10.77 8.12
C VAL A 63 8.81 11.17 9.59
N ARG A 64 10.04 11.28 10.10
CA ARG A 64 10.28 11.72 11.49
C ARG A 64 9.75 13.13 11.74
N GLN A 65 9.91 14.03 10.79
CA GLN A 65 9.41 15.39 10.91
C GLN A 65 7.88 15.41 10.98
N VAL A 66 7.19 14.73 10.06
CA VAL A 66 5.72 14.66 10.06
C VAL A 66 5.19 14.08 11.38
N LEU A 67 5.82 13.01 11.88
CA LEU A 67 5.45 12.41 13.16
C LEU A 67 5.84 13.25 14.38
N ALA A 68 6.84 14.13 14.26
CA ALA A 68 7.29 15.02 15.34
C ALA A 68 6.52 16.33 15.40
N ASP A 69 6.06 16.86 14.26
CA ASP A 69 5.31 18.10 14.18
C ASP A 69 3.94 17.99 14.89
N GLY A 70 3.44 16.76 15.11
CA GLY A 70 2.32 16.47 16.00
C GLY A 70 2.66 16.30 17.49
N ARG A 71 3.92 16.52 17.89
CA ARG A 71 4.43 16.28 19.26
C ARG A 71 5.01 17.56 19.84
N GLU A 72 4.17 18.43 20.41
CA GLU A 72 4.68 19.51 21.25
C GLU A 72 5.09 18.98 22.64
N GLY A 73 6.38 19.05 22.95
CA GLY A 73 6.83 19.27 24.33
C GLY A 73 7.34 18.08 25.15
N GLY A 74 8.19 17.19 24.65
CA GLY A 74 8.83 16.17 25.49
C GLY A 74 9.98 15.43 24.80
N ALA A 75 11.15 15.40 25.43
CA ALA A 75 12.32 14.69 24.90
C ALA A 75 12.17 13.17 25.11
N SER A 76 11.48 12.49 24.20
CA SER A 76 11.63 11.04 24.06
C SER A 76 13.08 10.72 23.72
N VAL A 77 13.62 9.65 24.31
CA VAL A 77 14.94 9.11 23.94
C VAL A 77 14.86 8.35 22.61
N PHE A 78 13.66 7.93 22.21
CA PHE A 78 13.39 7.24 20.95
C PHE A 78 13.01 8.22 19.85
N LEU A 79 13.35 7.86 18.62
CA LEU A 79 12.96 8.62 17.43
C LEU A 79 11.43 8.57 17.23
N PRO A 80 10.82 9.60 16.62
CA PRO A 80 9.37 9.66 16.44
C PRO A 80 8.77 8.48 15.68
N ASP A 81 9.56 7.88 14.79
CA ASP A 81 9.27 6.75 13.91
C ASP A 81 9.73 5.40 14.47
N ALA A 82 10.22 5.36 15.72
CA ALA A 82 10.83 4.18 16.32
C ALA A 82 9.90 2.95 16.29
N ASP A 83 8.62 3.15 16.56
CA ASP A 83 7.62 2.09 16.66
C ASP A 83 6.77 1.94 15.37
N THR A 84 6.98 2.82 14.39
CA THR A 84 6.20 2.87 13.14
C THR A 84 6.62 1.76 12.19
N GLY A 85 5.64 1.09 11.59
CA GLY A 85 5.84 -0.01 10.65
C GLY A 85 6.22 0.45 9.24
N PRO A 86 6.68 -0.48 8.39
CA PRO A 86 7.10 -0.18 7.03
C PRO A 86 5.94 0.27 6.14
N LEU A 87 4.73 -0.27 6.34
CA LEU A 87 3.51 0.16 5.63
C LEU A 87 3.14 1.62 5.97
N SER A 88 3.14 1.97 7.26
CA SER A 88 2.87 3.33 7.74
C SER A 88 3.92 4.33 7.23
N ASN A 89 5.21 4.00 7.33
CA ASN A 89 6.29 4.84 6.83
C ASN A 89 6.18 5.06 5.31
N ALA A 90 5.91 4.00 4.55
CA ALA A 90 5.76 4.09 3.10
C ALA A 90 4.55 4.94 2.69
N LEU A 91 3.39 4.77 3.34
CA LEU A 91 2.21 5.60 3.08
C LEU A 91 2.49 7.07 3.38
N LEU A 92 3.09 7.38 4.53
CA LEU A 92 3.45 8.74 4.93
C LEU A 92 4.36 9.41 3.89
N VAL A 93 5.36 8.69 3.38
CA VAL A 93 6.21 9.22 2.30
C VAL A 93 5.38 9.55 1.07
N VAL A 94 4.51 8.65 0.60
CA VAL A 94 3.72 8.89 -0.60
C VAL A 94 2.74 10.05 -0.43
N LEU A 95 2.08 10.15 0.73
CA LEU A 95 1.17 11.25 1.05
C LEU A 95 1.88 12.61 1.08
N ASN A 96 3.18 12.65 1.41
CA ASN A 96 3.95 13.89 1.46
C ASN A 96 4.65 14.22 0.13
N GLU A 97 5.07 13.21 -0.64
CA GLU A 97 5.82 13.39 -1.89
C GLU A 97 4.91 13.58 -3.12
N GLU A 98 3.72 12.99 -3.13
CA GLU A 98 2.78 13.10 -4.23
C GLU A 98 1.72 14.18 -3.96
N SER A 99 1.25 14.83 -5.03
CA SER A 99 0.20 15.83 -4.90
C SER A 99 -1.11 15.21 -4.41
N GLU A 100 -1.86 15.92 -3.57
CA GLU A 100 -3.20 15.47 -3.18
C GLU A 100 -4.14 15.37 -4.41
N LEU A 101 -4.99 14.34 -4.42
CA LEU A 101 -5.98 14.12 -5.47
C LEU A 101 -7.37 13.93 -4.84
N PRO A 102 -8.44 14.53 -5.41
CA PRO A 102 -9.79 14.42 -4.87
C PRO A 102 -10.37 13.00 -4.91
N HIS A 103 -10.00 12.22 -5.94
CA HIS A 103 -10.48 10.87 -6.16
C HIS A 103 -9.29 9.95 -6.39
N VAL A 104 -8.97 9.16 -5.37
CA VAL A 104 -7.72 8.40 -5.36
C VAL A 104 -7.91 7.03 -4.76
N ARG A 105 -7.17 6.07 -5.32
CA ARG A 105 -6.99 4.74 -4.74
C ARG A 105 -5.52 4.50 -4.50
N TYR A 106 -5.17 4.08 -3.30
CA TYR A 106 -3.85 3.58 -2.95
C TYR A 106 -3.90 2.06 -2.84
N ARG A 107 -2.93 1.38 -3.43
CA ARG A 107 -2.64 -0.04 -3.21
C ARG A 107 -1.32 -0.15 -2.50
N LEU A 108 -1.31 -0.69 -1.29
CA LEU A 108 -0.09 -1.05 -0.60
C LEU A 108 0.07 -2.55 -0.65
N ARG A 109 1.28 -3.02 -0.87
CA ARG A 109 1.62 -4.44 -0.75
C ARG A 109 2.85 -4.60 0.12
N TYR A 110 2.82 -5.60 0.98
CA TYR A 110 3.93 -5.96 1.86
C TYR A 110 4.41 -7.37 1.55
N ALA A 111 5.72 -7.48 1.35
CA ALA A 111 6.45 -8.72 1.18
C ALA A 111 7.70 -8.72 2.06
N ARG A 112 8.39 -9.86 2.10
CA ARG A 112 9.64 -10.02 2.82
C ARG A 112 10.72 -10.63 1.94
N ALA A 113 11.95 -10.37 2.32
CA ALA A 113 13.14 -11.08 1.88
C ALA A 113 14.07 -11.29 3.08
N SER A 114 15.12 -12.07 2.88
CA SER A 114 16.21 -12.21 3.84
C SER A 114 17.53 -12.00 3.15
N VAL A 115 18.48 -11.41 3.87
CA VAL A 115 19.87 -11.33 3.45
C VAL A 115 20.67 -12.35 4.24
N ASP A 116 21.28 -13.30 3.53
CA ASP A 116 22.17 -14.27 4.13
C ASP A 116 23.53 -13.64 4.43
N LEU A 117 23.88 -13.62 5.72
CA LEU A 117 25.15 -13.09 6.21
C LEU A 117 26.02 -14.23 6.70
N GLU A 118 27.22 -14.35 6.15
CA GLU A 118 28.13 -15.45 6.49
C GLU A 118 28.39 -15.51 8.00
N GLY A 119 28.07 -16.67 8.61
CA GLY A 119 28.28 -16.93 10.03
C GLY A 119 27.32 -16.19 10.98
N GLN A 120 26.25 -15.58 10.46
CA GLN A 120 25.24 -14.85 11.25
C GLN A 120 23.82 -15.33 10.92
N SER A 121 22.85 -14.96 11.76
CA SER A 121 21.44 -15.16 11.43
C SER A 121 21.07 -14.29 10.23
N PRO A 122 20.22 -14.79 9.30
CA PRO A 122 19.75 -14.00 8.17
C PRO A 122 19.12 -12.69 8.64
N LEU A 123 19.47 -11.59 7.97
CA LEU A 123 18.91 -10.28 8.25
C LEU A 123 17.55 -10.17 7.56
N PRO A 124 16.43 -9.99 8.30
CA PRO A 124 15.14 -9.78 7.67
C PRO A 124 15.08 -8.43 6.95
N VAL A 125 14.48 -8.44 5.77
CA VAL A 125 14.23 -7.25 4.96
C VAL A 125 12.74 -7.17 4.65
N GLU A 126 12.18 -5.99 4.83
CA GLU A 126 10.77 -5.69 4.57
C GLU A 126 10.67 -4.92 3.25
N LEU A 127 9.77 -5.36 2.39
CA LEU A 127 9.57 -4.83 1.05
C LEU A 127 8.15 -4.28 0.97
N VAL A 128 8.02 -3.01 0.65
CA VAL A 128 6.72 -2.36 0.50
C VAL A 128 6.62 -1.73 -0.87
N GLU A 129 5.51 -1.97 -1.56
CA GLU A 129 5.08 -1.20 -2.73
C GLU A 129 3.85 -0.37 -2.36
N VAL A 130 3.83 0.90 -2.73
CA VAL A 130 2.66 1.78 -2.61
C VAL A 130 2.37 2.37 -3.98
N ALA A 131 1.27 1.96 -4.60
CA ALA A 131 0.78 2.55 -5.85
C ALA A 131 -0.37 3.51 -5.55
N ARG A 132 -0.40 4.66 -6.22
CA ARG A 132 -1.47 5.66 -6.15
C ARG A 132 -2.06 5.85 -7.55
N PHE A 133 -3.37 5.64 -7.66
CA PHE A 133 -4.13 5.73 -8.90
C PHE A 133 -5.07 6.95 -8.87
N ASN A 134 -4.97 7.80 -9.89
CA ASN A 134 -5.87 8.93 -10.10
C ASN A 134 -7.16 8.46 -10.77
N LEU A 135 -8.25 8.46 -10.00
CA LEU A 135 -9.57 8.01 -10.46
C LEU A 135 -10.41 9.15 -11.06
N GLY A 136 -9.94 10.39 -10.95
CA GLY A 136 -10.61 11.57 -11.47
C GLY A 136 -11.03 11.48 -12.94
N PRO A 137 -10.11 11.12 -13.87
CA PRO A 137 -10.44 10.98 -15.29
C PRO A 137 -11.51 9.94 -15.59
N ALA A 138 -11.46 8.77 -14.92
CA ALA A 138 -12.44 7.70 -15.12
C ALA A 138 -13.83 8.14 -14.63
N ARG A 139 -13.90 8.71 -13.41
CA ARG A 139 -15.15 9.24 -12.83
C ARG A 139 -15.76 10.35 -13.67
N ARG A 140 -14.94 11.29 -14.17
CA ARG A 140 -15.45 12.35 -15.06
C ARG A 140 -16.04 11.75 -16.32
N THR A 141 -15.36 10.76 -16.91
CA THR A 141 -15.82 10.11 -18.15
C THR A 141 -17.21 9.50 -17.95
N GLU A 142 -17.42 8.75 -16.88
CA GLU A 142 -18.73 8.15 -16.55
C GLU A 142 -19.81 9.21 -16.32
N LEU A 143 -19.50 10.28 -15.57
CA LEU A 143 -20.46 11.35 -15.33
C LEU A 143 -20.82 12.10 -16.62
N VAL A 144 -19.87 12.29 -17.54
CA VAL A 144 -20.13 12.91 -18.84
C VAL A 144 -21.04 12.01 -19.68
N GLU A 145 -20.82 10.69 -19.67
CA GLU A 145 -21.67 9.73 -20.35
C GLU A 145 -23.10 9.72 -19.78
N MET A 146 -23.26 9.86 -18.47
CA MET A 146 -24.56 9.86 -17.79
C MET A 146 -25.31 11.20 -17.88
N HIS A 147 -24.62 12.34 -17.83
CA HIS A 147 -25.23 13.65 -17.62
C HIS A 147 -24.97 14.68 -18.72
N GLY A 148 -24.05 14.40 -19.65
CA GLY A 148 -23.60 15.33 -20.67
C GLY A 148 -22.49 16.25 -20.17
N GLU A 149 -21.55 16.60 -21.04
CA GLU A 149 -20.36 17.37 -20.69
C GLU A 149 -20.68 18.75 -20.12
N GLU A 150 -21.76 19.39 -20.57
CA GLU A 150 -22.18 20.72 -20.12
C GLU A 150 -22.68 20.75 -18.66
N ARG A 151 -22.94 19.59 -18.06
CA ARG A 151 -23.44 19.44 -16.68
C ARG A 151 -22.41 18.87 -15.72
N VAL A 152 -21.22 18.54 -16.22
CA VAL A 152 -20.13 17.97 -15.44
C VAL A 152 -19.05 19.02 -15.23
N ALA A 153 -18.44 19.02 -14.06
CA ALA A 153 -17.36 19.95 -13.75
C ALA A 153 -16.15 19.78 -14.70
N PRO A 154 -15.31 20.81 -14.85
CA PRO A 154 -14.05 20.71 -15.58
C PRO A 154 -13.13 19.61 -15.02
N ALA A 155 -12.23 19.09 -15.85
CA ALA A 155 -11.33 17.99 -15.48
C ALA A 155 -10.43 18.31 -14.27
N GLU A 156 -10.08 19.58 -14.09
CA GLU A 156 -9.29 20.09 -12.97
C GLU A 156 -9.93 19.77 -11.61
N VAL A 157 -11.27 19.80 -11.53
CA VAL A 157 -12.01 19.54 -10.28
C VAL A 157 -11.92 18.06 -9.87
N PHE A 158 -11.78 17.16 -10.84
CA PHE A 158 -11.65 15.72 -10.57
C PHE A 158 -10.23 15.29 -10.19
N GLY A 159 -9.24 16.19 -10.35
CA GLY A 159 -7.84 15.88 -10.16
C GLY A 159 -7.13 15.46 -11.44
N GLN A 160 -5.94 16.02 -11.64
CA GLN A 160 -5.05 15.71 -12.75
C GLN A 160 -3.69 15.30 -12.22
N GLY A 161 -3.07 14.31 -12.85
CA GLY A 161 -1.79 13.77 -12.43
C GLY A 161 -1.66 12.31 -12.82
N PRO A 162 -0.42 11.79 -12.88
CA PRO A 162 -0.16 10.43 -13.27
C PRO A 162 -0.48 9.44 -12.14
N ASP A 163 -0.70 8.20 -12.55
CA ASP A 163 -0.63 7.06 -11.65
C ASP A 163 0.84 6.79 -11.34
N VAL A 164 1.14 6.47 -10.09
CA VAL A 164 2.53 6.34 -9.62
C VAL A 164 2.65 5.12 -8.73
N ALA A 165 3.83 4.50 -8.74
CA ALA A 165 4.21 3.45 -7.81
C ALA A 165 5.48 3.86 -7.08
N TRP A 166 5.53 3.54 -5.80
CA TRP A 166 6.69 3.70 -4.94
C TRP A 166 7.07 2.35 -4.38
N ARG A 167 8.36 2.10 -4.25
CA ARG A 167 8.87 0.89 -3.59
C ARG A 167 9.91 1.26 -2.56
N PHE A 168 9.86 0.55 -1.44
CA PHE A 168 10.67 0.79 -0.26
C PHE A 168 11.30 -0.52 0.20
N VAL A 169 12.56 -0.44 0.59
CA VAL A 169 13.30 -1.51 1.25
C VAL A 169 13.64 -1.02 2.65
N SER A 170 13.09 -1.66 3.67
CA SER A 170 13.37 -1.33 5.07
C SER A 170 13.90 -2.52 5.86
N ARG A 171 14.52 -2.22 6.98
CA ARG A 171 14.92 -3.23 7.97
C ARG A 171 14.78 -2.68 9.39
N PRO A 172 14.65 -3.54 10.39
CA PRO A 172 14.82 -3.13 11.77
C PRO A 172 16.29 -2.74 12.04
N ILE A 173 16.52 -1.65 12.76
CA ILE A 173 17.84 -1.24 13.27
C ILE A 173 17.67 -0.67 14.68
N MET A 174 18.53 -1.08 15.62
CA MET A 174 18.62 -0.61 17.03
C MET A 174 17.55 0.40 17.49
N GLY A 175 16.38 -0.10 17.90
CA GLY A 175 15.30 0.73 18.46
C GLY A 175 14.35 1.37 17.43
N GLN A 176 14.51 1.07 16.15
CA GLN A 176 13.62 1.44 15.05
C GLN A 176 13.12 0.18 14.35
N MET A 177 11.79 0.07 14.20
CA MET A 177 11.14 -1.11 13.62
C MET A 177 11.31 -1.18 12.10
N ALA A 178 11.27 -0.04 11.40
CA ALA A 178 11.43 0.04 9.94
C ALA A 178 12.26 1.27 9.53
N ASP A 179 13.57 1.10 9.38
CA ASP A 179 14.48 2.09 8.78
C ASP A 179 14.50 1.91 7.25
N ILE A 180 14.08 2.95 6.52
CA ILE A 180 14.06 2.98 5.05
C ILE A 180 15.52 3.07 4.57
N THR A 181 15.98 2.00 3.95
CA THR A 181 17.35 1.92 3.42
C THR A 181 17.42 2.31 1.95
N HIS A 182 16.37 1.98 1.18
CA HIS A 182 16.26 2.31 -0.23
C HIS A 182 14.82 2.65 -0.56
N ALA A 183 14.63 3.60 -1.46
CA ALA A 183 13.34 3.97 -1.99
C ALA A 183 13.47 4.37 -3.46
N ALA A 184 12.43 4.09 -4.24
CA ALA A 184 12.35 4.57 -5.61
C ALA A 184 10.91 4.83 -6.04
N ARG A 185 10.74 5.75 -6.98
CA ARG A 185 9.47 6.14 -7.59
C ARG A 185 9.44 5.70 -9.05
N HIS A 186 8.30 5.21 -9.49
CA HIS A 186 8.01 4.90 -10.87
C HIS A 186 6.69 5.58 -11.27
N GLU A 187 6.69 6.27 -12.41
CA GLU A 187 5.47 6.79 -12.99
C GLU A 187 4.89 5.72 -13.91
N LEU A 188 3.65 5.32 -13.66
CA LEU A 188 3.02 4.27 -14.44
C LEU A 188 2.62 4.81 -15.82
N PRO A 189 2.81 4.03 -16.91
CA PRO A 189 2.36 4.45 -18.23
C PRO A 189 0.84 4.71 -18.28
N ASP A 190 0.39 5.63 -19.14
CA ASP A 190 -1.04 5.96 -19.27
C ASP A 190 -1.96 4.74 -19.49
N GLU A 191 -1.45 3.69 -20.12
CA GLU A 191 -2.11 2.39 -20.24
C GLU A 191 -1.35 1.36 -19.42
N HIS A 192 -1.96 0.89 -18.33
CA HIS A 192 -1.46 -0.19 -17.49
C HIS A 192 -2.61 -1.07 -17.01
N ALA A 193 -2.30 -2.29 -16.59
CA ALA A 193 -3.28 -3.31 -16.20
C ALA A 193 -3.14 -3.70 -14.72
N GLU A 194 -2.75 -2.73 -13.88
CA GLU A 194 -2.56 -2.95 -12.45
C GLU A 194 -3.84 -3.45 -11.77
N ARG A 195 -3.66 -4.41 -10.86
CA ARG A 195 -4.76 -5.02 -10.10
C ARG A 195 -4.70 -4.69 -8.62
N CYS A 196 -5.85 -4.39 -8.05
CA CYS A 196 -6.09 -4.06 -6.66
C CYS A 196 -7.07 -5.11 -6.13
N LEU A 197 -6.59 -5.98 -5.25
CA LEU A 197 -7.32 -7.14 -4.71
C LEU A 197 -7.92 -8.03 -5.81
N GLY A 198 -7.18 -8.18 -6.91
CA GLY A 198 -7.59 -8.96 -8.09
C GLY A 198 -8.45 -8.23 -9.11
N LEU A 199 -8.95 -7.03 -8.80
CA LEU A 199 -9.79 -6.20 -9.69
C LEU A 199 -8.98 -5.06 -10.34
N PRO A 200 -9.41 -4.46 -11.47
CA PRO A 200 -8.68 -3.36 -12.11
C PRO A 200 -8.55 -2.13 -11.19
N CYS A 201 -7.32 -1.68 -10.92
CA CYS A 201 -7.08 -0.56 -9.99
C CYS A 201 -7.66 0.79 -10.43
N ARG A 202 -7.99 0.97 -11.72
CA ARG A 202 -8.49 2.23 -12.28
C ARG A 202 -10.01 2.27 -12.47
N ASP A 203 -10.71 1.27 -11.93
CA ASP A 203 -12.17 1.29 -11.94
C ASP A 203 -12.67 2.51 -11.14
N ALA A 204 -13.66 3.22 -11.67
CA ALA A 204 -14.14 4.48 -11.11
C ALA A 204 -15.03 4.27 -9.89
N GLU A 205 -15.67 3.10 -9.83
CA GLU A 205 -16.46 2.63 -8.69
C GLU A 205 -15.55 2.11 -7.57
N SER A 206 -16.11 2.00 -6.36
CA SER A 206 -15.40 1.43 -5.21
C SER A 206 -15.12 -0.05 -5.43
N LEU A 207 -13.85 -0.44 -5.43
CA LEU A 207 -13.45 -1.85 -5.44
C LEU A 207 -13.66 -2.47 -4.06
N ASN A 208 -13.45 -1.67 -3.01
CA ASN A 208 -13.57 -2.10 -1.63
C ASN A 208 -14.99 -2.57 -1.28
N GLU A 209 -16.02 -2.03 -1.93
CA GLU A 209 -17.40 -2.48 -1.76
C GLU A 209 -17.67 -3.85 -2.42
N VAL A 210 -17.07 -4.13 -3.58
CA VAL A 210 -17.42 -5.28 -4.42
C VAL A 210 -16.45 -6.46 -4.30
N VAL A 211 -15.27 -6.26 -3.70
CA VAL A 211 -14.24 -7.30 -3.57
C VAL A 211 -14.70 -8.48 -2.70
N ARG A 212 -15.64 -8.25 -1.77
CA ARG A 212 -16.21 -9.25 -0.86
C ARG A 212 -17.70 -9.00 -0.63
N ASP A 213 -18.42 -10.05 -0.26
CA ASP A 213 -19.78 -9.93 0.28
C ASP A 213 -19.70 -9.63 1.78
N TRP A 214 -19.45 -8.36 2.10
CA TRP A 214 -19.16 -7.93 3.46
C TRP A 214 -20.33 -8.20 4.41
N PRO A 215 -20.07 -8.69 5.63
CA PRO A 215 -21.09 -8.71 6.66
C PRO A 215 -21.51 -7.28 7.03
N GLU A 216 -22.67 -7.15 7.68
CA GLU A 216 -23.18 -5.85 8.11
C GLU A 216 -22.13 -5.13 8.98
N PRO A 217 -21.70 -3.91 8.57
CA PRO A 217 -20.64 -3.20 9.26
C PRO A 217 -21.12 -2.71 10.63
N GLN A 218 -20.23 -2.76 11.60
CA GLN A 218 -20.51 -2.35 12.98
C GLN A 218 -19.83 -1.01 13.28
N PRO A 219 -20.46 -0.11 14.07
CA PRO A 219 -19.78 1.08 14.56
C PRO A 219 -18.51 0.70 15.32
N PHE A 220 -17.45 1.46 15.08
CA PHE A 220 -16.15 1.30 15.71
C PHE A 220 -15.64 2.67 16.13
N GLU A 221 -15.19 2.78 17.37
CA GLU A 221 -14.49 3.95 17.85
C GLU A 221 -13.00 3.59 17.88
N PRO A 222 -12.19 4.01 16.89
CA PRO A 222 -10.76 3.80 16.96
C PRO A 222 -10.22 4.53 18.18
N GLU A 223 -9.36 3.86 18.94
CA GLU A 223 -8.53 4.56 19.91
C GLU A 223 -7.70 5.58 19.13
N PRO A 224 -7.75 6.86 19.49
CA PRO A 224 -7.04 7.88 18.74
C PRO A 224 -5.55 7.53 18.69
N PHE A 225 -4.92 7.78 17.54
CA PHE A 225 -3.47 7.79 17.46
C PHE A 225 -2.99 9.01 18.26
N GLU A 226 -2.84 8.86 19.57
CA GLU A 226 -2.28 9.88 20.45
C GLU A 226 -0.81 9.53 20.73
N PRO A 227 0.15 10.09 19.99
CA PRO A 227 1.56 9.93 20.31
C PRO A 227 1.92 10.79 21.53
N GLU A 228 1.65 10.28 22.75
CA GLU A 228 1.81 10.95 24.07
C GLU A 228 1.09 12.31 24.21
N PRO A 229 0.10 12.43 25.12
CA PRO A 229 -0.30 13.75 25.61
C PRO A 229 0.76 14.25 26.59
N LEU A 230 1.47 15.31 26.20
CA LEU A 230 2.12 16.19 27.17
C LEU A 230 1.12 17.29 27.54
N GLU A 231 1.15 17.68 28.82
CA GLU A 231 0.12 18.49 29.49
C GLU A 231 -0.46 19.64 28.64
N PRO A 232 -1.77 19.94 28.77
CA PRO A 232 -2.48 20.83 27.86
C PRO A 232 -1.95 22.26 28.00
N GLN A 233 -1.19 22.72 27.01
CA GLN A 233 -0.88 24.13 26.86
C GLN A 233 -1.08 24.55 25.41
N SER A 234 -2.26 25.14 25.16
CA SER A 234 -2.68 25.96 24.02
C SER A 234 -3.67 25.27 23.05
N PRO A 235 -4.86 25.87 22.82
CA PRO A 235 -5.90 25.31 21.95
C PRO A 235 -5.80 25.74 20.47
N GLU A 236 -4.62 26.09 19.94
CA GLU A 236 -4.51 26.77 18.63
C GLU A 236 -3.56 26.11 17.60
N SER A 237 -3.08 24.88 17.79
CA SER A 237 -2.27 24.18 16.77
C SER A 237 -3.06 23.04 16.11
N ALA A 238 -3.79 23.34 15.04
CA ALA A 238 -4.42 22.35 14.15
C ALA A 238 -3.46 21.87 13.05
N LEU A 239 -2.25 21.46 13.43
CA LEU A 239 -1.24 20.92 12.52
C LEU A 239 -0.48 19.81 13.24
N GLY A 240 -0.61 18.58 12.74
CA GLY A 240 0.17 17.42 13.19
C GLY A 240 -0.60 16.12 13.46
N GLU A 241 -1.91 16.06 13.23
CA GLU A 241 -2.61 14.77 13.26
C GLU A 241 -2.22 13.94 12.02
N PRO A 242 -1.90 12.63 12.18
CA PRO A 242 -1.73 11.76 11.03
C PRO A 242 -2.98 11.82 10.15
N SER A 243 -2.78 11.78 8.83
CA SER A 243 -3.91 11.85 7.91
C SER A 243 -4.94 10.75 8.21
N LEU A 244 -6.21 11.00 7.88
CA LEU A 244 -7.30 10.04 8.12
C LEU A 244 -6.99 8.67 7.49
N GLU A 245 -6.31 8.67 6.34
CA GLU A 245 -5.82 7.49 5.62
C GLU A 245 -4.88 6.64 6.47
N LEU A 246 -3.84 7.27 7.06
CA LEU A 246 -2.90 6.57 7.91
C LEU A 246 -3.59 6.03 9.17
N SER A 247 -4.38 6.87 9.82
CA SER A 247 -5.10 6.49 11.05
C SER A 247 -6.02 5.28 10.83
N LEU A 248 -6.75 5.25 9.71
CA LEU A 248 -7.66 4.15 9.39
C LEU A 248 -6.89 2.87 9.02
N MET A 249 -5.78 2.99 8.29
CA MET A 249 -4.91 1.85 7.98
C MET A 249 -4.34 1.25 9.26
N GLU A 250 -3.79 2.05 10.17
CA GLU A 250 -3.21 1.55 11.42
C GLU A 250 -4.25 0.90 12.33
N ALA A 251 -5.44 1.47 12.44
CA ALA A 251 -6.55 0.86 13.16
C ALA A 251 -6.92 -0.52 12.56
N GLY A 252 -6.90 -0.66 11.22
CA GLY A 252 -7.11 -1.95 10.57
C GLY A 252 -5.98 -2.95 10.82
N LEU A 253 -4.72 -2.51 10.77
CA LEU A 253 -3.55 -3.34 11.06
C LEU A 253 -3.54 -3.82 12.52
N GLU A 254 -3.97 -2.98 13.47
CA GLU A 254 -4.15 -3.33 14.88
C GLU A 254 -5.16 -4.47 15.05
N ARG A 255 -6.30 -4.40 14.35
CA ARG A 255 -7.31 -5.48 14.38
C ARG A 255 -6.82 -6.79 13.81
N LEU A 256 -5.82 -6.74 12.93
CA LEU A 256 -5.14 -7.91 12.37
C LEU A 256 -3.92 -8.35 13.18
N TRP A 257 -3.69 -7.77 14.37
CA TRP A 257 -2.56 -8.06 15.25
C TRP A 257 -1.18 -7.77 14.62
N LEU A 258 -1.14 -6.88 13.63
CA LEU A 258 0.08 -6.38 12.98
C LEU A 258 0.58 -5.09 13.65
N ILE A 259 -0.26 -4.47 14.48
CA ILE A 259 0.12 -3.41 15.41
C ILE A 259 -0.32 -3.85 16.80
N GLU A 260 0.55 -3.69 17.80
CA GLU A 260 0.27 -3.95 19.20
C GLU A 260 0.35 -2.63 19.97
N ARG A 261 -0.59 -2.39 20.89
CA ARG A 261 -0.52 -1.27 21.82
C ARG A 261 0.02 -1.71 23.17
N ASP A 262 0.99 -0.97 23.69
CA ASP A 262 1.46 -1.19 25.06
C ASP A 262 0.50 -0.59 26.11
N GLU A 263 0.82 -0.79 27.40
CA GLU A 263 0.01 -0.27 28.52
C GLU A 263 -0.15 1.26 28.52
N ARG A 264 0.65 1.97 27.73
CA ARG A 264 0.62 3.43 27.57
C ARG A 264 -0.06 3.85 26.27
N GLY A 265 -0.69 2.91 25.55
CA GLY A 265 -1.39 3.16 24.29
C GLY A 265 -0.47 3.31 23.08
N ARG A 266 0.86 3.09 23.22
CA ARG A 266 1.80 3.26 22.11
C ARG A 266 1.65 2.13 21.12
N ALA A 267 1.21 2.47 19.92
CA ALA A 267 1.15 1.57 18.78
C ALA A 267 2.56 1.19 18.33
N ARG A 268 2.81 -0.11 18.22
CA ARG A 268 4.08 -0.67 17.78
C ARG A 268 3.85 -1.69 16.68
N TRP A 269 4.59 -1.55 15.58
CA TRP A 269 4.61 -2.53 14.52
C TRP A 269 5.00 -3.90 15.06
N ARG A 270 4.17 -4.90 14.80
CA ARG A 270 4.48 -6.30 15.05
C ARG A 270 4.70 -6.95 13.70
N SER A 271 5.99 -7.09 13.33
CA SER A 271 6.37 -7.77 12.09
C SER A 271 5.61 -9.09 11.97
N PRO A 272 4.82 -9.30 10.90
CA PRO A 272 4.15 -10.57 10.69
C PRO A 272 5.18 -11.68 10.54
N GLU A 273 4.79 -12.89 10.93
CA GLU A 273 5.53 -14.10 10.57
C GLU A 273 5.59 -14.20 9.04
N TRP A 274 6.75 -14.61 8.50
CA TRP A 274 6.89 -14.80 7.05
C TRP A 274 6.24 -16.15 6.70
N PRO A 275 5.16 -16.17 5.89
CA PRO A 275 4.53 -17.44 5.51
C PRO A 275 5.48 -18.36 4.76
N GLU A 276 5.49 -19.65 5.12
CA GLU A 276 6.30 -20.66 4.41
C GLU A 276 5.91 -20.81 2.93
N SER A 277 4.67 -20.48 2.58
CA SER A 277 4.18 -20.52 1.21
C SER A 277 4.57 -19.28 0.39
N ALA A 278 4.99 -18.19 1.04
CA ALA A 278 5.33 -16.94 0.37
C ALA A 278 6.82 -16.91 0.01
N SER A 279 7.11 -16.84 -1.28
CA SER A 279 8.48 -16.68 -1.77
C SER A 279 9.03 -15.27 -1.46
N ALA A 280 10.35 -15.09 -1.53
CA ALA A 280 10.96 -13.77 -1.34
C ALA A 280 10.42 -12.76 -2.38
N GLY A 281 9.93 -11.61 -1.91
CA GLY A 281 9.27 -10.59 -2.74
C GLY A 281 7.80 -10.85 -3.07
N GLU A 282 7.25 -12.01 -2.70
CA GLU A 282 5.83 -12.30 -2.89
C GLU A 282 4.98 -11.57 -1.84
N PRO A 283 4.00 -10.74 -2.25
CA PRO A 283 3.11 -10.06 -1.31
C PRO A 283 2.19 -11.05 -0.59
N PHE A 284 2.05 -10.87 0.72
CA PHE A 284 1.07 -11.62 1.53
C PHE A 284 0.19 -10.72 2.39
N ILE A 285 0.45 -9.41 2.41
CA ILE A 285 -0.51 -8.41 2.87
C ILE A 285 -0.71 -7.40 1.74
N GLU A 286 -1.95 -7.13 1.40
CA GLU A 286 -2.35 -6.07 0.46
C GLU A 286 -3.38 -5.16 1.13
N VAL A 287 -3.21 -3.85 0.99
CA VAL A 287 -4.13 -2.81 1.47
C VAL A 287 -4.65 -2.05 0.27
N SER A 288 -5.97 -1.91 0.16
CA SER A 288 -6.63 -1.01 -0.78
C SER A 288 -7.28 0.13 0.02
N LEU A 289 -6.84 1.35 -0.21
CA LEU A 289 -7.37 2.56 0.41
C LEU A 289 -7.98 3.45 -0.65
N GLU A 290 -9.24 3.83 -0.48
CA GLU A 290 -9.99 4.66 -1.41
C GLU A 290 -10.44 5.94 -0.71
N ARG A 291 -10.26 7.08 -1.36
CA ARG A 291 -10.78 8.37 -0.89
C ARG A 291 -11.61 9.05 -1.96
N GLY A 292 -12.72 9.65 -1.52
CA GLY A 292 -13.55 10.50 -2.36
C GLY A 292 -14.32 9.73 -3.42
N LEU A 293 -14.59 8.43 -3.20
CA LEU A 293 -15.39 7.62 -4.13
C LEU A 293 -16.88 7.63 -3.79
N GLY A 294 -17.24 7.92 -2.53
CA GLY A 294 -18.60 8.12 -2.07
C GLY A 294 -19.19 9.49 -2.41
N GLN A 295 -20.39 9.76 -1.90
CA GLN A 295 -21.03 11.09 -1.98
C GLN A 295 -20.49 12.06 -0.92
N ASP A 296 -20.06 11.52 0.21
CA ASP A 296 -19.43 12.25 1.31
C ASP A 296 -17.91 12.14 1.22
N ASP A 297 -17.17 12.99 1.94
CA ASP A 297 -15.72 12.84 2.09
C ASP A 297 -15.45 11.64 3.02
N ASN A 298 -15.21 10.49 2.38
CA ASN A 298 -15.02 9.23 3.04
C ASN A 298 -13.69 8.59 2.67
N VAL A 299 -13.13 7.85 3.61
CA VAL A 299 -11.98 6.97 3.41
C VAL A 299 -12.44 5.54 3.66
N ASP A 300 -12.23 4.66 2.69
CA ASP A 300 -12.53 3.23 2.77
C ASP A 300 -11.22 2.45 2.66
N VAL A 301 -10.92 1.62 3.65
CA VAL A 301 -9.72 0.79 3.72
C VAL A 301 -10.12 -0.67 3.78
N VAL A 302 -9.56 -1.48 2.88
CA VAL A 302 -9.59 -2.94 2.94
C VAL A 302 -8.18 -3.46 3.10
N ILE A 303 -7.96 -4.30 4.10
CA ILE A 303 -6.71 -5.03 4.33
C ILE A 303 -6.98 -6.51 4.11
N HIS A 304 -6.23 -7.11 3.19
CA HIS A 304 -6.20 -8.53 2.91
C HIS A 304 -4.87 -9.10 3.40
N HIS A 305 -4.92 -9.98 4.39
CA HIS A 305 -3.77 -10.72 4.92
C HIS A 305 -3.95 -12.19 4.51
N ASP A 306 -3.26 -12.60 3.44
CA ASP A 306 -3.31 -13.96 2.87
C ASP A 306 -2.19 -14.82 3.45
N GLN A 307 -2.20 -16.10 3.10
CA GLN A 307 -1.16 -17.07 3.43
C GLN A 307 -0.95 -17.21 4.94
N LEU A 308 -2.04 -17.12 5.70
CA LEU A 308 -1.98 -17.36 7.14
C LEU A 308 -1.54 -18.79 7.38
N MET A 309 -0.55 -18.96 8.26
CA MET A 309 -0.06 -20.28 8.71
C MET A 309 -1.05 -20.95 9.68
N ASP A 310 -2.33 -20.88 9.36
CA ASP A 310 -3.42 -21.52 10.09
C ASP A 310 -4.02 -22.65 9.23
N HIS A 311 -4.31 -23.76 9.89
CA HIS A 311 -4.84 -24.97 9.25
C HIS A 311 -6.29 -24.84 8.74
N GLU A 312 -7.04 -23.84 9.20
CA GLU A 312 -8.45 -23.63 8.87
C GLU A 312 -8.63 -22.35 8.04
N ILE A 313 -7.96 -21.26 8.43
CA ILE A 313 -8.10 -19.94 7.81
C ILE A 313 -6.96 -19.70 6.83
N ARG A 314 -7.30 -19.44 5.57
CA ARG A 314 -6.36 -19.05 4.52
C ARG A 314 -5.99 -17.57 4.62
N ALA A 315 -7.02 -16.71 4.70
CA ALA A 315 -6.85 -15.27 4.67
C ALA A 315 -7.81 -14.53 5.60
N LEU A 316 -7.39 -13.38 6.08
CA LEU A 316 -8.20 -12.42 6.83
C LEU A 316 -8.46 -11.18 5.98
N TRP A 317 -9.71 -10.75 5.98
CA TRP A 317 -10.18 -9.55 5.29
C TRP A 317 -10.73 -8.58 6.32
N GLN A 318 -10.26 -7.35 6.31
CA GLN A 318 -10.64 -6.32 7.26
C GLN A 318 -11.00 -5.05 6.50
N ARG A 319 -12.24 -4.59 6.59
CA ARG A 319 -12.72 -3.32 6.01
C ARG A 319 -13.01 -2.31 7.09
N LEU A 320 -12.57 -1.07 6.88
CA LEU A 320 -12.87 0.08 7.71
C LEU A 320 -13.37 1.20 6.81
N ILE A 321 -14.44 1.88 7.20
CA ILE A 321 -15.00 3.00 6.47
C ILE A 321 -15.09 4.16 7.45
N ALA A 322 -14.43 5.26 7.15
CA ALA A 322 -14.48 6.48 7.92
C ALA A 322 -15.19 7.57 7.12
N PHE A 323 -16.07 8.31 7.78
CA PHE A 323 -16.73 9.48 7.22
C PHE A 323 -16.26 10.71 7.99
N ASP A 324 -15.76 11.71 7.26
CA ASP A 324 -15.44 13.00 7.86
C ASP A 324 -16.73 13.69 8.30
N THR A 325 -16.82 14.00 9.59
CA THR A 325 -17.97 14.69 10.21
C THR A 325 -17.69 16.18 10.46
N GLY A 326 -16.55 16.68 9.97
CA GLY A 326 -16.11 18.06 10.06
C GLY A 326 -14.99 18.26 11.10
N PRO A 327 -14.33 19.43 11.07
CA PRO A 327 -13.06 19.69 11.75
C PRO A 327 -13.07 19.64 13.29
N GLU A 328 -14.25 19.56 13.92
CA GLU A 328 -14.40 19.50 15.38
C GLU A 328 -15.05 18.19 15.85
N GLN A 329 -15.35 17.26 14.93
CA GLN A 329 -16.00 16.00 15.24
C GLN A 329 -15.09 14.83 14.89
N ARG A 330 -15.10 13.80 15.73
CA ARG A 330 -14.37 12.57 15.41
C ARG A 330 -15.01 11.91 14.19
N PRO A 331 -14.19 11.35 13.28
CA PRO A 331 -14.72 10.60 12.15
C PRO A 331 -15.55 9.44 12.68
N LEU A 332 -16.72 9.24 12.08
CA LEU A 332 -17.51 8.04 12.37
C LEU A 332 -16.88 6.89 11.61
N VAL A 333 -16.51 5.83 12.32
CA VAL A 333 -15.86 4.67 11.72
C VAL A 333 -16.76 3.45 11.84
N TRP A 334 -16.82 2.70 10.75
CA TRP A 334 -17.51 1.42 10.66
C TRP A 334 -16.53 0.34 10.26
N VAL A 335 -16.77 -0.87 10.76
CA VAL A 335 -15.85 -1.99 10.58
C VAL A 335 -16.60 -3.25 10.15
N ALA A 336 -16.04 -3.96 9.19
CA ALA A 336 -16.48 -5.30 8.80
C ALA A 336 -15.26 -6.21 8.69
N GLN A 337 -15.42 -7.49 9.02
CA GLN A 337 -14.34 -8.47 8.96
C GLN A 337 -14.86 -9.78 8.38
N GLU A 338 -14.08 -10.37 7.49
CA GLU A 338 -14.37 -11.66 6.90
C GLU A 338 -13.16 -12.60 6.98
N ARG A 339 -13.42 -13.91 6.92
CA ARG A 339 -12.41 -14.96 6.95
C ARG A 339 -12.57 -15.82 5.72
N GLU A 340 -11.47 -16.05 5.01
CA GLU A 340 -11.41 -17.00 3.92
C GLU A 340 -10.85 -18.32 4.45
N PHE A 341 -11.57 -19.42 4.24
CA PHE A 341 -11.17 -20.74 4.68
C PHE A 341 -10.44 -21.49 3.56
N TRP A 342 -9.52 -22.39 3.93
CA TRP A 342 -8.93 -23.31 2.96
C TRP A 342 -10.02 -24.18 2.29
N PRO A 343 -9.91 -24.47 0.99
CA PRO A 343 -10.79 -25.44 0.34
C PRO A 343 -10.71 -26.77 1.07
N ARG A 344 -11.83 -27.28 1.57
CA ARG A 344 -11.85 -28.62 2.18
C ARG A 344 -11.68 -29.65 1.07
N PRO A 345 -10.74 -30.61 1.19
CA PRO A 345 -10.68 -31.73 0.26
C PRO A 345 -12.00 -32.50 0.36
N GLU A 346 -12.66 -32.71 -0.79
CA GLU A 346 -13.92 -33.48 -0.91
C GLU A 346 -13.76 -34.95 -0.53
#